data_AF-A0A7C1TYQ6-F1
#
_entry.id   AF-A0A7C1TYQ6-F1
#
_cell.length_a   1.000
_cell.length_b   1.000
_cell.length_c   1.000
_cell.angle_alpha   90.00
_cell.angle_beta   90.00
_cell.angle_gamma   90.00
#
_symmetry.space_group_name_H-M   'P 1'
#
loop_
_entity.id
_entity.type
_entity.pdbx_description
1 polymer ?
#
loop_
_entity_poly.entity_id
_entity_poly.type
_entity_poly.pdbx_seq_one_letter_code
_entity_poly.pdbx_strand_id
1 'polypeptide(L)' 'MKIDRLEHALPNMSEKALVRFVRRSVCQALMGAGKEADEGREVLDLVYVECSRRGKEKLYDTVYATISRNPEHCDLH' A
#
# COMPACT_ATOMS: atom_id res chain seq x y z
N MET A 1 4.07 -12.31 3.42
CA MET A 1 2.71 -12.34 4.05
C MET A 1 1.80 -13.28 3.23
N LYS A 2 0.77 -13.97 3.78
CA LYS A 2 -0.13 -14.76 2.91
C LYS A 2 -1.21 -13.84 2.31
N ILE A 3 -1.21 -13.67 0.99
CA ILE A 3 -2.16 -12.86 0.20
C ILE A 3 -3.61 -13.09 0.64
N ASP A 4 -4.02 -14.34 0.82
CA ASP A 4 -5.39 -14.70 1.25
C ASP A 4 -5.81 -14.01 2.56
N ARG A 5 -4.90 -13.85 3.53
CA ARG A 5 -5.22 -13.17 4.80
C ARG A 5 -5.41 -11.67 4.58
N LEU A 6 -4.69 -11.09 3.63
CA LEU A 6 -4.80 -9.67 3.33
C LEU A 6 -6.13 -9.36 2.62
N GLU A 7 -6.55 -10.20 1.67
CA GLU A 7 -7.84 -10.05 0.99
C GLU A 7 -9.03 -10.05 1.96
N HIS A 8 -8.95 -10.83 3.05
CA HIS A 8 -9.97 -10.83 4.10
C HIS A 8 -9.84 -9.63 5.05
N ALA A 9 -8.62 -9.15 5.30
CA ALA A 9 -8.38 -8.06 6.25
C ALA A 9 -8.67 -6.67 5.64
N LEU A 10 -8.33 -6.46 4.36
CA LEU A 10 -8.45 -5.18 3.65
C LEU A 10 -9.88 -4.61 3.74
N PRO A 11 -10.95 -5.35 3.39
CA PRO A 11 -12.34 -4.88 3.50
C PRO A 11 -12.76 -4.42 4.89
N ASN A 12 -12.13 -4.99 5.93
CA ASN A 12 -12.45 -4.73 7.32
C ASN A 12 -11.59 -3.62 7.95
N MET A 13 -10.59 -3.11 7.24
CA MET A 13 -9.77 -2.00 7.73
C MET A 13 -10.58 -0.71 7.82
N SER A 14 -10.43 0.03 8.92
CA SER A 14 -10.87 1.42 8.98
C SER A 14 -10.12 2.27 7.95
N GLU A 15 -10.70 3.41 7.54
CA GLU A 15 -10.06 4.30 6.56
C GLU A 15 -8.66 4.75 7.02
N LYS A 16 -8.50 5.08 8.30
CA LYS A 16 -7.19 5.44 8.88
C LYS A 16 -6.19 4.29 8.85
N ALA A 17 -6.64 3.03 8.95
CA ALA A 17 -5.78 1.87 8.83
C ALA A 17 -5.40 1.61 7.36
N LEU A 18 -6.35 1.76 6.44
CA LEU A 18 -6.13 1.62 5.00
C LEU A 18 -5.09 2.64 4.51
N VAL A 19 -5.21 3.92 4.88
CA VAL A 19 -4.23 4.97 4.50
C VAL A 19 -2.81 4.60 4.94
N ARG A 20 -2.65 4.16 6.20
CA ARG A 20 -1.36 3.75 6.75
C ARG A 20 -0.82 2.50 6.06
N PHE A 21 -1.71 1.60 5.66
CA PHE A 21 -1.35 0.39 4.94
C PHE A 21 -0.87 0.72 3.53
N VAL A 22 -1.62 1.53 2.76
CA VAL A 22 -1.22 2.05 1.44
C VAL A 22 0.18 2.64 1.49
N ARG A 23 0.44 3.56 2.44
CA ARG A 23 1.76 4.20 2.57
C ARG A 23 2.88 3.18 2.80
N ARG A 24 2.68 2.22 3.70
CA ARG A 24 3.68 1.16 3.97
C ARG A 24 3.90 0.27 2.76
N SER A 25 2.84 -0.15 2.06
CA SER A 25 2.94 -0.99 0.86
C SER A 25 3.68 -0.27 -0.27
N VAL A 26 3.38 1.01 -0.49
CA VAL A 26 4.10 1.85 -1.47
C VAL A 26 5.58 1.95 -1.10
N CYS A 27 5.89 2.17 0.18
CA CYS A 27 7.27 2.23 0.63
C CYS A 27 8.01 0.90 0.46
N GLN A 28 7.39 -0.23 0.80
CA GLN A 28 7.97 -1.55 0.58
C GLN A 28 8.22 -1.82 -0.91
N ALA A 29 7.28 -1.47 -1.78
CA ALA A 29 7.40 -1.68 -3.22
C ALA A 29 8.49 -0.82 -3.88
N LEU A 30 8.69 0.41 -3.41
CA LEU A 30 9.61 1.38 -4.02
C LEU A 30 11.00 1.37 -3.37
N MET A 31 11.08 1.15 -2.05
CA MET A 31 12.31 1.26 -1.26
C MET A 31 12.78 -0.07 -0.67
N GLY A 32 11.94 -1.11 -0.68
CA GLY A 32 12.33 -2.45 -0.25
C GLY A 32 13.38 -3.08 -1.16
N ALA A 33 14.02 -4.14 -0.69
CA ALA A 33 15.03 -4.88 -1.45
C ALA A 33 14.68 -6.37 -1.55
N GLY A 34 14.97 -6.97 -2.72
CA GLY A 34 14.71 -8.38 -2.98
C GLY A 34 13.25 -8.76 -2.72
N LYS A 35 13.05 -9.76 -1.87
CA LYS A 35 11.73 -10.31 -1.56
C LYS A 35 10.73 -9.29 -1.00
N GLU A 36 11.20 -8.27 -0.28
CA GLU A 36 10.31 -7.24 0.27
C GLU A 36 9.73 -6.33 -0.80
N ALA A 37 10.51 -6.03 -1.85
CA ALA A 37 10.03 -5.26 -2.99
C ALA A 37 8.99 -6.05 -3.79
N ASP A 38 9.23 -7.35 -4.01
CA ASP A 38 8.31 -8.22 -4.73
C ASP A 38 6.99 -8.40 -3.96
N GLU A 39 7.05 -8.70 -2.65
CA GLU A 39 5.85 -8.75 -1.80
C GLU A 39 5.13 -7.38 -1.77
N GLY A 40 5.87 -6.27 -1.74
CA GLY A 40 5.30 -4.92 -1.77
C GLY A 40 4.50 -4.67 -3.04
N ARG A 41 5.02 -5.07 -4.21
CA ARG A 41 4.33 -4.91 -5.51
C ARG A 41 3.06 -5.74 -5.61
N GLU A 42 3.10 -7.01 -5.19
CA GLU A 42 1.90 -7.85 -5.15
C GLU A 42 0.81 -7.28 -4.23
N VAL A 43 1.22 -6.70 -3.10
CA VAL A 43 0.30 -6.06 -2.17
C VAL A 43 -0.30 -4.76 -2.74
N LEU A 44 0.44 -4.02 -3.56
CA LEU A 44 -0.06 -2.77 -4.15
C LEU A 44 -1.29 -2.98 -5.03
N ASP A 45 -1.33 -4.06 -5.82
CA ASP A 45 -2.49 -4.36 -6.66
C ASP A 45 -3.75 -4.61 -5.83
N LEU A 46 -3.64 -5.39 -4.76
CA LEU A 46 -4.75 -5.64 -3.84
C LEU A 46 -5.24 -4.37 -3.14
N VAL A 47 -4.29 -3.54 -2.70
CA VAL A 47 -4.61 -2.28 -2.03
C VAL A 47 -5.27 -1.29 -2.98
N TYR A 48 -4.82 -1.23 -4.24
CA TYR A 48 -5.44 -0.40 -5.26
C TYR A 48 -6.88 -0.84 -5.54
N VAL A 49 -7.11 -2.15 -5.72
CA VAL A 49 -8.46 -2.70 -5.90
C VAL A 49 -9.38 -2.33 -4.74
N GLU A 50 -8.91 -2.47 -3.51
CA GLU A 50 -9.71 -2.12 -2.33
C GLU A 50 -9.96 -0.60 -2.23
N CYS A 51 -8.96 0.24 -2.56
CA CYS A 51 -9.14 1.68 -2.62
C CYS A 51 -10.19 2.07 -3.68
N SER A 52 -10.14 1.47 -4.87
CA SER A 52 -11.12 1.72 -5.92
C SER A 52 -12.52 1.24 -5.54
N ARG A 53 -12.64 0.06 -4.92
CA ARG A 53 -13.92 -0.45 -4.39
C ARG A 53 -14.58 0.53 -3.40
N ARG A 54 -13.79 1.35 -2.70
CA ARG A 54 -14.26 2.37 -1.75
C ARG A 54 -14.37 3.79 -2.33
N GLY A 55 -14.06 4.00 -3.62
CA GLY A 55 -14.00 5.32 -4.25
C GLY A 55 -12.85 6.19 -3.71
N LYS A 56 -11.72 5.57 -3.37
CA LYS A 56 -10.52 6.18 -2.76
C LYS A 56 -9.29 6.05 -3.67
N GLU A 57 -9.46 5.92 -4.98
CA GLU A 57 -8.36 5.85 -5.96
C GLU A 57 -7.41 7.04 -5.81
N LYS A 58 -7.96 8.25 -5.68
CA LYS A 58 -7.17 9.47 -5.49
C LYS A 58 -6.25 9.43 -4.27
N LEU A 59 -6.66 8.74 -3.20
CA LEU A 59 -5.84 8.57 -2.00
C LEU A 59 -4.63 7.69 -2.30
N TYR A 60 -4.85 6.56 -2.98
CA TYR A 60 -3.78 5.69 -3.44
C TYR A 60 -2.81 6.46 -4.34
N ASP A 61 -3.32 7.14 -5.38
CA ASP A 61 -2.51 7.89 -6.34
C ASP A 61 -1.69 8.99 -5.66
N THR A 62 -2.29 9.71 -4.72
CA THR A 62 -1.63 10.78 -3.97
C THR A 62 -0.48 10.22 -3.12
N VAL A 63 -0.72 9.13 -2.41
CA VAL A 63 0.33 8.49 -1.58
C VAL A 63 1.44 7.96 -2.47
N TYR A 64 1.11 7.27 -3.55
CA TYR A 64 2.08 6.74 -4.51
C TYR A 64 2.95 7.86 -5.10
N ALA A 65 2.34 8.92 -5.60
CA ALA A 65 3.05 10.07 -6.17
C ALA A 65 3.90 10.81 -5.13
N THR A 66 3.42 10.94 -3.90
CA THR A 66 4.14 11.61 -2.81
C THR A 66 5.42 10.86 -2.47
N ILE A 67 5.32 9.55 -2.25
CA ILE A 67 6.47 8.70 -1.91
C ILE A 67 7.44 8.58 -3.09
N SER A 68 6.93 8.42 -4.31
CA SER A 68 7.78 8.30 -5.51
C SER A 68 8.63 9.56 -5.75
N ARG A 69 8.11 10.73 -5.39
CA ARG A 69 8.82 12.02 -5.52
C ARG A 69 9.70 12.36 -4.32
N ASN A 70 9.31 11.89 -3.14
CA ASN A 70 9.97 12.21 -1.86
C ASN A 70 10.16 10.90 -1.07
N PRO A 71 11.15 10.06 -1.44
CA PRO A 71 11.41 8.79 -0.77
C PRO A 71 11.68 8.91 0.74
N GLU A 72 12.15 10.07 1.20
CA GLU A 72 12.35 10.42 2.61
C GLU A 72 11.05 10.43 3.43
N HIS A 73 9.89 10.47 2.77
CA HIS A 73 8.60 10.29 3.43
C HIS A 73 8.23 8.82 3.64
N CYS A 74 9.08 7.88 3.24
CA CYS A 74 8.95 6.51 3.69
C CYS A 74 9.40 6.34 5.12
N ASP A 75 8.42 6.07 5.98
CA ASP A 75 8.65 5.67 7.35
C ASP A 75 8.56 4.13 7.38
N LEU A 76 9.68 3.47 7.08
CA LEU A 76 9.82 2.01 7.15
C LEU A 76 10.23 1.53 8.56
N HIS A 77 10.20 2.43 9.57
CA HIS A 77 10.55 2.15 10.95
C HIS A 77 9.38 1.71 11.84
#